data_AF-A0A415ZN01-F1
#
_entry.id   AF-A0A415ZN01-F1
#
_cell.length_a   1.000
_cell.length_b   1.000
_cell.length_c   1.000
_cell.angle_alpha   90.00
_cell.angle_beta   90.00
_cell.angle_gamma   90.00
#
_symmetry.space_group_name_H-M   'P 1'
#
loop_
_entity.id
_entity.type
_entity.pdbx_description
1 polymer ?
#
loop_
_entity_poly.entity_id
_entity_poly.type
_entity_poly.pdbx_seq_one_letter_code
_entity_poly.pdbx_strand_id
1 'polypeptide(L)'
;MGLVACQAAYEEGAEWLAQLKAYLEENRKFVKAYLEEYLPEICLIEPEGTYLLWLDFKALHLNEKELEHLIVDKAHLWLDSGAMFGPDGEGFERINIACPRATVEKALKQLEAAIRG
;
A
#
# COMPACT_ATOMS: atom_id res chain seq x y z
N MET A 1 -16.07 1.29 -27.01
CA MET A 1 -15.22 2.19 -26.19
C MET A 1 -13.93 1.52 -25.72
N GLY A 2 -13.96 0.28 -25.21
CA GLY A 2 -12.73 -0.41 -24.75
C GLY A 2 -11.64 -0.60 -25.81
N LEU A 3 -11.99 -0.94 -27.06
CA LEU A 3 -11.00 -1.11 -28.15
C LEU A 3 -10.24 0.19 -28.47
N VAL A 4 -10.96 1.31 -28.59
CA VAL A 4 -10.36 2.62 -28.89
C VAL A 4 -9.46 3.08 -27.75
N ALA A 5 -9.89 2.89 -26.49
CA ALA A 5 -9.05 3.22 -25.33
C ALA A 5 -7.78 2.36 -25.25
N CYS A 6 -7.89 1.06 -25.55
CA CYS A 6 -6.75 0.14 -25.58
C CYS A 6 -5.75 0.51 -26.68
N GLN A 7 -6.25 0.83 -27.87
CA GLN A 7 -5.40 1.28 -28.97
C GLN A 7 -4.62 2.54 -28.60
N ALA A 8 -5.30 3.58 -28.11
CA ALA A 8 -4.63 4.81 -27.68
C ALA A 8 -3.62 4.57 -26.56
N ALA A 9 -3.96 3.73 -25.57
CA ALA A 9 -3.04 3.38 -24.48
C ALA A 9 -1.76 2.70 -24.98
N TYR A 10 -1.85 1.83 -25.99
CA TYR A 10 -0.69 1.13 -26.55
C TYR A 10 0.10 1.96 -27.57
N GLU A 11 -0.56 2.79 -28.37
CA GLU A 11 0.10 3.60 -29.40
C GLU A 11 0.73 4.87 -28.82
N GLU A 12 0.11 5.47 -27.79
CA GLU A 12 0.47 6.80 -27.29
C GLU A 12 0.89 6.82 -25.81
N GLY A 13 0.61 5.76 -25.04
CA GLY A 13 0.79 5.75 -23.58
C GLY A 13 2.22 5.54 -23.07
N ALA A 14 3.20 5.32 -23.95
CA ALA A 14 4.55 4.90 -23.56
C ALA A 14 5.29 5.93 -22.67
N GLU A 15 5.21 7.22 -23.01
CA GLU A 15 5.85 8.29 -22.22
C GLU A 15 5.21 8.42 -20.84
N TRP A 16 3.87 8.43 -20.79
CA TRP A 16 3.12 8.46 -19.54
C TRP A 16 3.46 7.26 -18.66
N LEU A 17 3.56 6.06 -19.24
CA LEU A 17 3.91 4.84 -18.50
C LEU A 17 5.33 4.93 -17.90
N ALA A 18 6.29 5.49 -18.64
CA ALA A 18 7.64 5.68 -18.14
C ALA A 18 7.66 6.63 -16.92
N GLN A 19 6.93 7.74 -17.00
CA GLN A 19 6.78 8.69 -15.90
C GLN A 19 6.06 8.07 -14.71
N LEU A 20 4.97 7.31 -14.95
CA LEU A 20 4.23 6.62 -13.91
C LEU A 20 5.13 5.63 -13.17
N LYS A 21 5.91 4.82 -13.89
CA LYS A 21 6.82 3.84 -13.26
C LYS A 21 7.84 4.52 -12.35
N ALA A 22 8.44 5.62 -12.82
CA ALA A 22 9.35 6.41 -11.99
C ALA A 22 8.64 6.98 -10.75
N TYR A 23 7.40 7.47 -10.90
CA TYR A 23 6.62 8.00 -9.78
C TYR A 23 6.26 6.94 -8.73
N LEU A 24 5.82 5.76 -9.19
CA LEU A 24 5.49 4.62 -8.31
C LEU A 24 6.72 4.12 -7.56
N GLU A 25 7.87 4.08 -8.22
CA GLU A 25 9.14 3.73 -7.59
C GLU A 25 9.48 4.68 -6.44
N GLU A 26 9.33 5.99 -6.66
CA GLU A 26 9.55 6.97 -5.61
C GLU A 26 8.51 6.87 -4.47
N ASN A 27 7.24 6.55 -4.79
CA ASN A 27 6.23 6.29 -3.76
C ASN A 27 6.59 5.05 -2.92
N ARG A 28 7.07 3.98 -3.56
CA ARG A 28 7.53 2.77 -2.86
C ARG A 28 8.70 3.08 -1.93
N LYS A 29 9.73 3.78 -2.41
CA LYS A 29 10.88 4.20 -1.58
C LYS A 29 10.44 5.04 -0.39
N PHE A 30 9.49 5.95 -0.61
CA PHE A 30 8.93 6.76 0.46
C PHE A 30 8.21 5.92 1.52
N VAL A 31 7.35 4.97 1.11
CA VAL A 31 6.69 4.06 2.06
C VAL A 31 7.73 3.28 2.86
N LYS A 32 8.71 2.68 2.19
CA LYS A 32 9.78 1.91 2.84
C LYS A 32 10.52 2.74 3.89
N ALA A 33 11.02 3.91 3.52
CA ALA A 33 11.74 4.80 4.42
C ALA A 33 10.87 5.25 5.61
N TYR A 34 9.60 5.56 5.36
CA TYR A 34 8.67 5.96 6.42
C TYR A 34 8.42 4.83 7.42
N LEU A 35 8.20 3.61 6.95
CA LEU A 35 8.00 2.45 7.83
C LEU A 35 9.25 2.19 8.67
N GLU A 36 10.43 2.19 8.05
CA GLU A 36 11.71 2.00 8.75
C GLU A 36 11.97 3.07 9.83
N GLU A 37 11.54 4.32 9.60
CA GLU A 37 11.77 5.44 10.52
C GLU A 37 10.70 5.56 11.63
N TYR A 38 9.42 5.37 11.29
CA TYR A 38 8.30 5.71 12.17
C TYR A 38 7.47 4.51 12.63
N LEU A 39 7.49 3.39 11.90
CA LEU A 39 6.65 2.21 12.12
C LEU A 39 7.46 0.91 11.95
N PRO A 40 8.55 0.70 12.71
CA PRO A 40 9.46 -0.43 12.52
C PRO A 40 8.81 -1.81 12.79
N GLU A 41 7.66 -1.83 13.46
CA GLU A 41 6.80 -3.01 13.62
C GLU A 41 6.09 -3.46 12.33
N ILE A 42 6.02 -2.62 11.30
CA ILE A 42 5.38 -2.96 10.02
C ILE A 42 6.46 -3.16 8.96
N CYS A 43 6.60 -4.38 8.48
CA CYS A 43 7.61 -4.72 7.48
C CYS A 43 7.01 -4.67 6.07
N LEU A 44 7.62 -3.88 5.18
CA LEU A 44 7.33 -3.95 3.75
C LEU A 44 8.00 -5.19 3.15
N ILE A 45 7.21 -6.07 2.52
CA ILE A 45 7.75 -7.15 1.69
C ILE A 45 8.18 -6.53 0.35
N GLU A 46 9.48 -6.61 0.04
CA GLU A 46 10.06 -5.96 -1.13
C GLU A 46 9.39 -6.47 -2.43
N PRO A 47 8.69 -5.60 -3.17
CA PRO A 47 7.98 -6.02 -4.37
C PRO A 47 8.91 -5.99 -5.59
N GLU A 48 8.78 -6.99 -6.46
CA GLU A 48 9.46 -7.01 -7.77
C GLU A 48 8.69 -6.24 -8.86
N GLY A 49 7.47 -5.79 -8.56
CA GLY A 49 6.62 -5.01 -9.45
C GLY A 49 5.26 -4.68 -8.85
N THR A 50 4.36 -4.19 -9.71
CA THR A 50 3.01 -3.66 -9.36
C THR A 50 3.05 -2.39 -8.51
N TYR A 51 1.86 -1.83 -8.25
CA TYR A 51 1.64 -0.68 -7.36
C TYR A 51 0.89 -1.06 -6.08
N LEU A 52 0.81 -2.36 -5.78
CA LEU A 52 0.15 -2.92 -4.62
C LEU A 52 1.24 -3.48 -3.70
N LEU A 53 1.50 -2.80 -2.58
CA LEU A 53 2.52 -3.20 -1.63
C LEU A 53 1.92 -4.14 -0.58
N TRP A 54 2.71 -5.13 -0.17
CA TRP A 54 2.33 -6.09 0.86
C TRP A 54 3.04 -5.76 2.16
N LEU A 55 2.26 -5.48 3.20
CA LEU A 55 2.75 -5.02 4.50
C LEU A 55 2.47 -6.09 5.57
N ASP A 56 3.50 -6.48 6.32
CA ASP A 56 3.44 -7.44 7.42
C ASP A 56 3.23 -6.70 8.74
N PHE A 57 2.11 -6.99 9.42
CA PHE A 57 1.73 -6.42 10.71
C PHE A 57 1.94 -7.41 11.87
N LYS A 58 2.52 -8.59 11.64
CA LYS A 58 2.59 -9.67 12.64
C LYS A 58 3.34 -9.30 13.91
N ALA A 59 4.27 -8.35 13.86
CA ALA A 59 4.98 -7.86 15.04
C ALA A 59 4.08 -7.10 16.03
N LEU A 60 2.88 -6.67 15.61
CA LEU A 60 1.89 -6.07 16.50
C LEU A 60 1.13 -7.09 17.36
N HIS A 61 1.27 -8.40 17.07
CA HIS A 61 0.61 -9.48 17.81
C HIS A 61 -0.92 -9.36 17.88
N LEU A 62 -1.54 -8.76 16.87
CA LEU A 62 -2.99 -8.63 16.74
C LEU A 62 -3.58 -9.85 16.02
N ASN A 63 -4.79 -10.24 16.41
CA ASN A 63 -5.60 -11.13 15.58
C ASN A 63 -6.31 -10.36 14.46
N GLU A 64 -6.88 -11.06 13.49
CA GLU A 64 -7.53 -10.44 12.31
C GLU A 64 -8.58 -9.37 12.66
N LYS A 65 -9.41 -9.59 13.69
CA LYS A 65 -10.43 -8.61 14.07
C LYS A 65 -9.82 -7.37 14.70
N GLU A 66 -8.75 -7.54 15.45
CA GLU A 66 -8.02 -6.43 16.06
C GLU A 66 -7.24 -5.63 15.01
N LEU A 67 -6.66 -6.31 14.01
CA LEU A 67 -6.03 -5.68 12.87
C LEU A 67 -7.05 -4.91 12.02
N GLU A 68 -8.20 -5.51 11.71
CA GLU A 68 -9.30 -4.83 11.01
C GLU A 68 -9.77 -3.58 11.78
N HIS A 69 -9.95 -3.69 13.10
CA HIS A 69 -10.31 -2.55 13.95
C HIS A 69 -9.23 -1.45 13.95
N LEU A 70 -7.95 -1.82 13.99
CA LEU A 70 -6.84 -0.87 13.90
C LEU A 70 -6.87 -0.12 12.55
N ILE A 71 -7.04 -0.82 11.44
CA ILE A 71 -6.97 -0.24 10.10
C ILE A 71 -8.23 0.60 9.79
N VAL A 72 -9.41 0.04 10.01
CA VAL A 72 -10.68 0.66 9.59
C VAL A 72 -11.17 1.69 10.62
N ASP A 73 -11.24 1.30 11.89
CA ASP A 73 -11.88 2.14 12.92
C ASP A 73 -10.92 3.17 13.51
N LYS A 74 -9.65 2.81 13.74
CA LYS A 74 -8.66 3.74 14.31
C LYS A 74 -7.92 4.55 13.25
N ALA A 75 -7.36 3.90 12.23
CA ALA A 75 -6.60 4.58 11.19
C ALA A 75 -7.51 5.21 10.12
N HIS A 76 -8.78 4.81 10.02
CA HIS A 76 -9.70 5.26 8.97
C HIS A 76 -9.17 5.00 7.56
N LEU A 77 -8.58 3.83 7.37
CA LEU A 77 -8.06 3.34 6.11
C LEU A 77 -8.89 2.15 5.62
N TRP A 78 -8.98 2.02 4.30
CA TRP A 78 -9.55 0.84 3.66
C TRP A 78 -8.46 0.18 2.82
N LEU A 79 -7.92 -0.91 3.34
CA LEU A 79 -6.87 -1.72 2.71
C LEU A 79 -7.45 -3.09 2.35
N ASP A 80 -6.76 -3.84 1.47
CA ASP A 80 -7.16 -5.22 1.24
C ASP A 80 -6.53 -6.10 2.34
N SER A 81 -7.37 -6.58 3.27
CA SER A 81 -6.98 -7.58 4.27
C SER A 81 -6.33 -8.79 3.61
N GLY A 82 -5.19 -9.19 4.17
CA GLY A 82 -4.41 -10.30 3.65
C GLY A 82 -5.13 -11.65 3.77
N ALA A 83 -6.01 -11.82 4.76
CA ALA A 83 -6.82 -13.01 4.94
C ALA A 83 -7.75 -13.30 3.74
N MET A 84 -8.11 -12.29 2.95
CA MET A 84 -8.87 -12.49 1.70
C MET A 84 -8.09 -13.29 0.65
N PHE A 85 -6.76 -13.37 0.77
CA PHE A 85 -5.88 -14.10 -0.15
C PHE A 85 -5.52 -15.50 0.36
N GLY A 86 -6.06 -15.90 1.52
CA GLY A 86 -5.88 -17.22 2.13
C GLY A 86 -5.18 -17.17 3.49
N PRO A 87 -5.04 -18.31 4.19
CA PRO A 87 -4.50 -18.38 5.55
C PRO A 87 -3.08 -17.82 5.69
N ASP A 88 -2.25 -17.95 4.65
CA ASP A 88 -0.88 -17.42 4.65
C ASP A 88 -0.83 -15.88 4.63
N GLY A 89 -1.94 -15.23 4.27
CA GLY A 89 -2.11 -13.78 4.26
C GLY A 89 -2.63 -13.19 5.57
N GLU A 90 -2.95 -14.00 6.58
CA GLU A 90 -3.30 -13.50 7.92
C GLU A 90 -2.15 -12.67 8.51
N GLY A 91 -2.48 -11.54 9.13
CA GLY A 91 -1.54 -10.56 9.67
C GLY A 91 -0.91 -9.63 8.63
N PHE A 92 -1.39 -9.63 7.38
CA PHE A 92 -0.91 -8.72 6.34
C PHE A 92 -2.02 -7.78 5.84
N GLU A 93 -1.62 -6.64 5.30
CA GLU A 93 -2.50 -5.71 4.59
C GLU A 93 -1.87 -5.32 3.23
N ARG A 94 -2.71 -5.15 2.21
CA ARG A 94 -2.29 -4.63 0.90
C ARG A 94 -2.64 -3.16 0.76
N ILE A 95 -1.64 -2.34 0.48
CA ILE A 95 -1.81 -0.90 0.23
C ILE A 95 -1.57 -0.57 -1.25
N ASN A 96 -2.44 0.27 -1.81
CA ASN A 96 -2.30 0.79 -3.16
C ASN A 96 -1.56 2.14 -3.16
N ILE A 97 -0.42 2.20 -3.84
CA ILE A 97 0.42 3.41 -3.96
C ILE A 97 0.29 4.13 -5.31
N ALA A 98 -0.60 3.67 -6.20
CA ALA A 98 -0.94 4.36 -7.46
C ALA A 98 -1.88 5.55 -7.22
N CYS A 99 -1.43 6.47 -6.36
CA CYS A 99 -2.11 7.71 -6.02
C CYS A 99 -1.07 8.81 -5.78
N PRO A 100 -1.49 10.10 -5.66
CA PRO A 100 -0.56 11.17 -5.33
C PRO A 100 0.20 10.89 -4.03
N ARG A 101 1.48 11.27 -3.97
CA ARG A 101 2.34 11.14 -2.77
C ARG A 101 1.66 11.63 -1.49
N ALA A 102 0.95 12.75 -1.57
CA ALA A 102 0.24 13.33 -0.44
C ALA A 102 -0.83 12.38 0.14
N THR A 103 -1.47 11.56 -0.68
CA THR A 103 -2.44 10.55 -0.24
C THR A 103 -1.74 9.41 0.49
N VAL A 104 -0.60 8.92 -0.04
CA VAL A 104 0.22 7.89 0.64
C VAL A 104 0.73 8.41 1.98
N GLU A 105 1.29 9.62 2.00
CA GLU A 105 1.78 10.28 3.22
C GLU A 105 0.68 10.44 4.27
N LYS A 106 -0.51 10.88 3.84
CA LYS A 106 -1.66 10.98 4.74
C LYS A 106 -2.02 9.60 5.33
N ALA A 107 -2.07 8.56 4.51
CA ALA A 107 -2.40 7.22 4.96
C ALA A 107 -1.39 6.68 5.99
N LEU A 108 -0.09 6.86 5.75
CA LEU A 108 0.95 6.44 6.69
C LEU A 108 0.88 7.21 8.01
N LYS A 109 0.61 8.53 7.98
CA LYS A 109 0.41 9.33 9.19
C LYS A 109 -0.82 8.90 9.99
N GLN A 110 -1.91 8.54 9.32
CA GLN A 110 -3.10 8.01 9.98
C GLN A 110 -2.81 6.67 10.66
N LEU A 111 -2.06 5.79 9.98
CA LEU A 111 -1.64 4.51 10.53
C LEU A 111 -0.70 4.68 11.74
N GLU A 112 0.27 5.59 11.65
CA GLU A 112 1.16 5.95 12.76
C GLU A 112 0.39 6.45 13.98
N ALA A 113 -0.56 7.37 13.77
CA ALA A 113 -1.40 7.89 14.85
C ALA A 113 -2.24 6.78 15.51
N ALA A 114 -2.74 5.82 14.73
CA ALA A 114 -3.54 4.71 15.23
C ALA A 114 -2.74 3.69 16.04
N ILE A 115 -1.45 3.52 15.75
CA ILE A 115 -0.56 2.59 16.46
C ILE A 115 0.01 3.23 17.73
N ARG A 116 0.36 4.52 17.68
CA ARG A 116 0.95 5.24 18.82
C ARG A 116 -0.09 5.76 19.83
N GLY A 117 -1.36 5.84 19.46
CA GLY A 117 -2.47 6.33 20.30
C GLY A 117 -3.16 5.25 21.10
#